data_AF-A0A143Z7E6-F1
#
_entry.id   AF-A0A143Z7E6-F1
#
_cell.length_a   1.000
_cell.length_b   1.000
_cell.length_c   1.000
_cell.angle_alpha   90.00
_cell.angle_beta   90.00
_cell.angle_gamma   90.00
#
_symmetry.space_group_name_H-M   'P 1'
#
loop_
_entity.id
_entity.type
_entity.pdbx_description
1 polymer ?
#
loop_
_entity_poly.entity_id
_entity_poly.type
_entity_poly.pdbx_seq_one_letter_code
_entity_poly.pdbx_strand_id
1 'polypeptide(L)'
;MDTAAGLLTNYMQISPHELENGLSTISFIQKEGIGRIYFDKVAELKFGDKEEEYIQKLHKAIRNEPKNIKYLSEALIEWYNSWYQTFRKFDVTTAKNYFHERPLHTWLYCLMNGKNEIFQNLAGEELIVLRRSRYEELTAKEKKKPEFVLNSNKHIDQKTDFLDKMEALYQKDRDVRMKVLLMDKKMAIFHESNWDWNTLENLKNEYHFEMIDQYPAIDKPKSIGEYDYYVLVTSRASHSTKNVLESKISKEKIIFVSADNTDRVMEQLKFQLEGNLQNDE
;
A
#
# COMPACT_ATOMS: atom_id res chain seq x y z
N MET A 1 7.36 18.34 -11.36
CA MET A 1 6.19 18.19 -10.49
C MET A 1 5.66 16.78 -10.54
N ASP A 2 5.93 15.91 -9.58
CA ASP A 2 7.22 15.61 -8.97
C ASP A 2 7.17 14.13 -8.57
N THR A 3 8.13 13.35 -9.07
CA THR A 3 8.20 11.90 -8.87
C THR A 3 8.14 11.50 -7.39
N ALA A 4 8.65 12.35 -6.49
CA ALA A 4 8.61 12.15 -5.05
C ALA A 4 7.19 12.25 -4.46
N ALA A 5 6.39 13.24 -4.87
CA ALA A 5 5.01 13.36 -4.41
C ALA A 5 4.16 12.20 -4.91
N GLY A 6 4.38 11.76 -6.16
CA GLY A 6 3.69 10.59 -6.72
C GLY A 6 4.03 9.30 -5.97
N LEU A 7 5.31 9.06 -5.67
CA LEU A 7 5.72 7.87 -4.92
C LEU A 7 5.25 7.87 -3.47
N LEU A 8 5.30 9.03 -2.80
CA LEU A 8 4.74 9.19 -1.45
C LEU A 8 3.22 9.00 -1.45
N THR A 9 2.53 9.51 -2.47
CA THR A 9 1.09 9.30 -2.67
C THR A 9 0.77 7.81 -2.78
N ASN A 10 1.47 7.11 -3.67
CA ASN A 10 1.28 5.67 -3.87
C ASN A 10 1.58 4.89 -2.58
N TYR A 11 2.66 5.25 -1.88
CA TYR A 11 3.04 4.56 -0.65
C TYR A 11 1.99 4.73 0.47
N MET A 12 1.49 5.96 0.69
CA MET A 12 0.41 6.21 1.66
C MET A 12 -0.94 5.62 1.23
N GLN A 13 -1.20 5.49 -0.07
CA GLN A 13 -2.37 4.77 -0.56
C GLN A 13 -2.32 3.28 -0.25
N ILE A 14 -1.12 2.69 -0.23
CA ILE A 14 -0.93 1.26 -0.01
C ILE A 14 -0.77 0.93 1.48
N SER A 15 -0.19 1.83 2.27
CA SER A 15 0.05 1.66 3.71
C SER A 15 -0.86 2.55 4.58
N PRO A 16 -1.91 1.98 5.21
CA PRO A 16 -2.81 2.73 6.09
C PRO A 16 -2.09 3.37 7.28
N HIS A 17 -1.06 2.71 7.83
CA HIS A 17 -0.29 3.26 8.94
C HIS A 17 0.40 4.57 8.56
N GLU A 18 1.01 4.60 7.36
CA GLU A 18 1.71 5.76 6.82
C GLU A 18 0.74 6.90 6.49
N LEU A 19 -0.46 6.54 6.00
CA LEU A 19 -1.54 7.50 5.85
C LEU A 19 -1.97 8.09 7.20
N GLU A 20 -2.09 7.29 8.26
CA GLU A 20 -2.46 7.81 9.59
C GLU A 20 -1.39 8.72 10.18
N ASN A 21 -0.11 8.40 10.00
CA ASN A 21 0.98 9.31 10.37
C ASN A 21 0.90 10.60 9.55
N GLY A 22 0.65 10.51 8.24
CA GLY A 22 0.43 11.66 7.37
C GLY A 22 -0.74 12.53 7.82
N LEU A 23 -1.90 11.94 8.11
CA LEU A 23 -3.06 12.65 8.65
C LEU A 23 -2.73 13.32 9.99
N SER A 24 -1.97 12.66 10.86
CA SER A 24 -1.55 13.22 12.15
C SER A 24 -0.68 14.47 12.00
N THR A 25 0.02 14.64 10.87
CA THR A 25 0.80 15.87 10.59
C THR A 25 -0.05 17.08 10.19
N ILE A 26 -1.31 16.89 9.77
CA ILE A 26 -2.16 17.98 9.26
C ILE A 26 -2.27 19.12 10.28
N SER A 27 -2.41 18.78 11.56
CA SER A 27 -2.46 19.78 12.64
C SER A 27 -1.19 20.62 12.76
N PHE A 28 -0.01 20.02 12.56
CA PHE A 28 1.28 20.71 12.58
C PHE A 28 1.44 21.61 11.35
N ILE A 29 1.16 21.07 10.16
CA ILE A 29 1.21 21.80 8.89
C ILE A 29 0.25 23.00 8.93
N GLN A 30 -0.96 22.82 9.47
CA GLN A 30 -1.94 23.88 9.62
C GLN A 30 -1.47 24.99 10.56
N LYS A 31 -0.89 24.61 11.71
CA LYS A 31 -0.38 25.54 12.72
C LYS A 31 0.85 26.32 12.27
N GLU A 32 1.78 25.65 11.58
CA GLU A 32 3.01 26.27 11.06
C GLU A 32 2.77 27.04 9.76
N GLY A 33 1.70 26.70 9.02
CA GLY A 33 1.29 27.36 7.78
C GLY A 33 2.09 26.96 6.55
N ILE A 34 3.13 26.15 6.68
CA ILE A 34 3.99 25.68 5.58
C ILE A 34 3.35 24.44 4.94
N GLY A 35 3.06 24.46 3.63
CA GLY A 35 2.31 23.38 2.96
C GLY A 35 0.79 23.45 3.13
N ARG A 36 0.25 24.42 3.88
CA ARG A 36 -1.20 24.60 4.08
C ARG A 36 -1.95 24.85 2.77
N ILE A 37 -1.33 25.48 1.78
CA ILE A 37 -1.96 25.84 0.49
C ILE A 37 -2.51 24.63 -0.27
N TYR A 38 -2.01 23.42 -0.02
CA TYR A 38 -2.53 22.20 -0.64
C TYR A 38 -3.81 21.71 0.03
N PHE A 39 -4.04 22.03 1.30
CA PHE A 39 -5.28 21.68 2.00
C PHE A 39 -6.48 22.45 1.49
N ASP A 40 -6.28 23.69 1.02
CA ASP A 40 -7.34 24.48 0.38
C ASP A 40 -7.86 23.81 -0.92
N LYS A 41 -7.07 22.91 -1.54
CA LYS A 41 -7.49 22.10 -2.70
C LYS A 41 -8.30 20.86 -2.32
N VAL A 42 -8.28 20.48 -1.04
CA VAL A 42 -9.00 19.32 -0.48
C VAL A 42 -10.33 19.78 0.12
N ALA A 43 -10.29 20.83 0.93
CA ALA A 43 -11.48 21.38 1.58
C ALA A 43 -11.31 22.89 1.77
N GLU A 44 -12.36 23.66 1.52
CA GLU A 44 -12.36 25.10 1.81
C GLU A 44 -12.53 25.36 3.31
N LEU A 45 -11.63 26.16 3.89
CA LEU A 45 -11.81 26.72 5.22
C LEU A 45 -12.83 27.85 5.18
N LYS A 46 -14.00 27.67 5.83
CA LYS A 46 -15.03 28.71 5.88
C LYS A 46 -14.77 29.69 7.00
N PHE A 47 -15.16 30.95 6.79
CA PHE A 47 -15.16 31.96 7.84
C PHE A 47 -16.06 31.52 9.00
N GLY A 48 -15.47 31.24 10.16
CA GLY A 48 -16.18 30.75 11.36
C GLY A 48 -15.99 29.26 11.66
N ASP A 49 -15.35 28.48 10.78
CA ASP A 49 -14.96 27.10 11.10
C ASP A 49 -13.92 27.10 12.24
N LYS A 50 -14.12 26.24 13.24
CA LYS A 50 -13.06 25.97 14.23
C LYS A 50 -11.95 25.15 13.58
N GLU A 51 -10.72 25.35 14.03
CA GLU A 51 -9.54 24.65 13.49
C GLU A 51 -9.69 23.13 13.55
N GLU A 52 -10.19 22.59 14.66
CA GLU A 52 -10.46 21.15 14.82
C GLU A 52 -11.49 20.63 13.82
N GLU A 53 -12.55 21.41 13.55
CA GLU A 53 -13.59 21.05 12.58
C GLU A 53 -13.04 21.03 11.15
N TYR A 54 -12.15 21.97 10.82
CA TYR A 54 -11.46 22.00 9.54
C TYR A 54 -10.50 20.80 9.37
N ILE A 55 -9.72 20.47 10.40
CA ILE A 55 -8.83 19.30 10.39
C ILE A 55 -9.65 18.02 10.19
N GLN A 56 -10.78 17.87 10.89
CA GLN A 56 -11.66 16.70 10.72
C GLN A 56 -12.25 16.61 9.30
N LYS A 57 -12.62 17.75 8.70
CA LYS A 57 -13.06 17.80 7.28
C LYS A 57 -11.94 17.31 6.36
N LEU A 58 -10.69 17.73 6.56
CA LEU A 58 -9.54 17.28 5.79
C LEU A 58 -9.30 15.78 5.96
N HIS A 59 -9.31 15.26 7.20
CA HIS A 59 -9.16 13.82 7.45
C HIS A 59 -10.19 13.01 6.68
N LYS A 60 -11.46 13.42 6.76
CA LYS A 60 -12.56 12.75 6.09
C LYS A 60 -12.43 12.81 4.56
N ALA A 61 -12.09 13.99 4.02
CA ALA A 61 -11.94 14.18 2.58
C ALA A 61 -10.76 13.39 2.00
N ILE A 62 -9.64 13.28 2.73
CA ILE A 62 -8.47 12.51 2.31
C ILE A 62 -8.75 11.01 2.35
N ARG A 63 -9.41 10.52 3.42
CA ARG A 63 -9.75 9.09 3.52
C ARG A 63 -10.77 8.63 2.48
N ASN A 64 -11.73 9.48 2.14
CA ASN A 64 -12.83 9.09 1.23
C ASN A 64 -12.46 9.23 -0.25
N GLU A 65 -11.47 10.04 -0.60
CA GLU A 65 -11.10 10.27 -1.99
C GLU A 65 -9.58 10.10 -2.18
N PRO A 66 -9.12 8.96 -2.77
CA PRO A 66 -7.69 8.66 -2.93
C PRO A 66 -6.88 9.73 -3.67
N LYS A 67 -7.52 10.49 -4.58
CA LYS A 67 -6.90 11.63 -5.27
C LYS A 67 -6.41 12.73 -4.31
N ASN A 68 -7.03 12.87 -3.13
CA ASN A 68 -6.70 13.91 -2.16
C ASN A 68 -5.42 13.59 -1.38
N ILE A 69 -4.99 12.32 -1.36
CA ILE A 69 -3.71 11.89 -0.77
C ILE A 69 -2.53 12.56 -1.49
N LYS A 70 -2.69 12.90 -2.78
CA LYS A 70 -1.70 13.69 -3.51
C LYS A 70 -1.43 15.05 -2.86
N TYR A 71 -2.49 15.76 -2.45
CA TYR A 71 -2.34 17.07 -1.83
C TYR A 71 -1.73 16.98 -0.43
N LEU A 72 -2.05 15.91 0.32
CA LEU A 72 -1.34 15.60 1.56
C LEU A 72 0.15 15.35 1.30
N SER A 73 0.49 14.58 0.26
CA SER A 73 1.88 14.31 -0.12
C SER A 73 2.64 15.58 -0.50
N GLU A 74 2.01 16.48 -1.26
CA GLU A 74 2.59 17.78 -1.61
C GLU A 74 2.82 18.65 -0.35
N ALA A 75 1.85 18.67 0.58
CA ALA A 75 1.98 19.39 1.85
C ALA A 75 3.11 18.82 2.73
N LEU A 76 3.20 17.50 2.84
CA LEU A 76 4.25 16.81 3.59
C LEU A 76 5.64 17.12 3.03
N ILE A 77 5.81 17.14 1.71
CA ILE A 77 7.10 17.46 1.09
C ILE A 77 7.49 18.91 1.36
N GLU A 78 6.57 19.85 1.23
CA GLU A 78 6.84 21.26 1.52
C GLU A 78 7.18 21.47 3.00
N TRP A 79 6.43 20.83 3.89
CA TRP A 79 6.71 20.83 5.32
C TRP A 79 8.08 20.22 5.63
N TYR A 80 8.39 19.04 5.09
CA TYR A 80 9.70 18.38 5.22
C TYR A 80 10.85 19.31 4.83
N ASN A 81 10.74 19.96 3.67
CA ASN A 81 11.78 20.85 3.16
C ASN A 81 12.04 22.06 4.07
N SER A 82 11.09 22.46 4.92
CA SER A 82 11.29 23.57 5.87
C SER A 82 12.21 23.24 7.04
N TRP A 83 12.30 21.97 7.44
CA TRP A 83 12.99 21.58 8.68
C TRP A 83 13.96 20.42 8.53
N TYR A 84 14.05 19.74 7.39
CA TYR A 84 14.91 18.55 7.22
C TYR A 84 16.38 18.78 7.63
N GLN A 85 16.89 20.00 7.49
CA GLN A 85 18.25 20.34 7.88
C GLN A 85 18.51 20.24 9.39
N THR A 86 17.45 20.30 10.21
CA THR A 86 17.56 20.07 11.65
C THR A 86 17.92 18.63 11.99
N PHE A 87 17.72 17.70 11.05
CA PHE A 87 18.07 16.28 11.15
C PHE A 87 19.45 15.95 10.56
N ARG A 88 20.33 16.93 10.30
CA ARG A 88 21.68 16.70 9.74
C ARG A 88 22.54 15.71 10.54
N LYS A 89 22.31 15.59 11.85
CA LYS A 89 23.01 14.66 12.75
C LYS A 89 22.20 13.39 13.03
N PHE A 90 21.13 13.13 12.26
CA PHE A 90 20.27 11.98 12.49
C PHE A 90 20.98 10.68 12.08
N ASP A 91 21.18 9.83 13.06
CA ASP A 91 21.73 8.48 12.93
C ASP A 91 21.06 7.53 13.93
N VAL A 92 21.42 6.24 13.89
CA VAL A 92 20.84 5.22 14.77
C VAL A 92 21.01 5.57 16.27
N THR A 93 22.11 6.23 16.64
CA THR A 93 22.42 6.56 18.04
C THR A 93 21.61 7.73 18.56
N THR A 94 21.30 8.69 17.69
CA THR A 94 20.56 9.91 18.02
C THR A 94 19.06 9.80 17.74
N ALA A 95 18.65 8.82 16.92
CA ALA A 95 17.28 8.67 16.45
C ALA A 95 16.26 8.55 17.59
N LYS A 96 16.63 7.93 18.72
CA LYS A 96 15.77 7.82 19.90
C LYS A 96 15.39 9.19 20.48
N ASN A 97 16.33 10.14 20.49
CA ASN A 97 16.09 11.49 21.01
C ASN A 97 15.17 12.26 20.06
N TYR A 98 15.45 12.21 18.75
CA TYR A 98 14.59 12.84 17.74
C TYR A 98 13.17 12.28 17.77
N PHE A 99 13.03 10.95 17.90
CA PHE A 99 11.72 10.30 17.98
C PHE A 99 10.95 10.73 19.23
N HIS A 100 11.62 10.84 20.38
CA HIS A 100 10.96 11.27 21.61
C HIS A 100 10.53 12.74 21.56
N GLU A 101 11.35 13.63 21.00
CA GLU A 101 11.04 15.06 20.91
C GLU A 101 10.05 15.39 19.79
N ARG A 102 10.20 14.74 18.63
CA ARG A 102 9.47 15.06 17.39
C ARG A 102 9.17 13.78 16.61
N PRO A 103 8.22 12.95 17.07
CA PRO A 103 7.94 11.63 16.48
C PRO A 103 7.52 11.74 15.01
N LEU A 104 6.60 12.65 14.66
CA LEU A 104 6.14 12.81 13.27
C LEU A 104 7.18 13.42 12.33
N HIS A 105 8.09 14.27 12.84
CA HIS A 105 9.21 14.75 12.03
C HIS A 105 10.23 13.62 11.80
N THR A 106 10.44 12.79 12.82
CA THR A 106 11.33 11.63 12.73
C THR A 106 10.78 10.59 11.77
N TRP A 107 9.47 10.33 11.83
CA TRP A 107 8.73 9.52 10.87
C TRP A 107 8.97 10.01 9.44
N LEU A 108 8.60 11.26 9.14
CA LEU A 108 8.69 11.77 7.79
C LEU A 108 10.15 11.86 7.31
N TYR A 109 11.09 12.18 8.19
CA TYR A 109 12.52 12.14 7.85
C TYR A 109 12.98 10.73 7.48
N CYS A 110 12.64 9.72 8.30
CA CYS A 110 12.96 8.33 8.02
C CYS A 110 12.32 7.85 6.72
N LEU A 111 11.04 8.16 6.50
CA LEU A 111 10.30 7.82 5.29
C LEU A 111 10.96 8.43 4.05
N MET A 112 11.19 9.75 4.06
CA MET A 112 11.78 10.49 2.93
C MET A 112 13.24 10.12 2.63
N ASN A 113 13.93 9.48 3.58
CA ASN A 113 15.34 9.08 3.44
C ASN A 113 15.54 7.56 3.35
N GLY A 114 14.47 6.77 3.18
CA GLY A 114 14.58 5.31 3.06
C GLY A 114 15.02 4.59 4.34
N LYS A 115 14.87 5.24 5.50
CA LYS A 115 15.27 4.74 6.82
C LYS A 115 14.07 4.34 7.67
N ASN A 116 12.95 3.94 7.05
CA ASN A 116 11.72 3.62 7.80
C ASN A 116 11.94 2.50 8.83
N GLU A 117 12.88 1.58 8.56
CA GLU A 117 13.31 0.55 9.50
C GLU A 117 13.80 1.11 10.85
N ILE A 118 14.45 2.28 10.87
CA ILE A 118 14.87 2.93 12.11
C ILE A 118 13.65 3.43 12.87
N PHE A 119 12.68 4.01 12.17
CA PHE A 119 11.46 4.52 12.78
C PHE A 119 10.60 3.39 13.37
N GLN A 120 10.39 2.31 12.62
CA GLN A 120 9.65 1.13 13.06
C GLN A 120 10.26 0.52 14.34
N ASN A 121 11.60 0.38 14.38
CA ASN A 121 12.31 -0.09 15.57
C ASN A 121 12.09 0.83 16.79
N LEU A 122 11.97 2.14 16.59
CA LEU A 122 11.74 3.12 17.67
C LEU A 122 10.29 3.14 18.14
N ALA A 123 9.35 2.96 17.22
CA ALA A 123 7.93 2.83 17.49
C ALA A 123 7.57 1.50 18.18
N GLY A 124 8.51 0.55 18.22
CA GLY A 124 8.28 -0.79 18.77
C GLY A 124 7.51 -1.69 17.82
N GLU A 125 7.52 -1.38 16.53
CA GLU A 125 6.91 -2.18 15.47
C GLU A 125 7.88 -3.32 15.11
N GLU A 126 7.41 -4.57 15.24
CA GLU A 126 8.23 -5.75 14.98
C GLU A 126 8.65 -5.82 13.51
N LEU A 127 9.91 -5.48 13.23
CA LEU A 127 10.61 -5.82 12.00
C LEU A 127 10.97 -7.30 12.01
N ILE A 128 10.42 -8.05 11.05
CA ILE A 128 10.86 -9.42 10.76
C ILE A 128 12.28 -9.35 10.19
N VAL A 129 13.29 -9.60 11.04
CA VAL A 129 14.71 -9.57 10.65
C VAL A 129 15.06 -10.77 9.75
N LEU A 130 15.35 -10.51 8.48
CA LEU A 130 15.93 -11.48 7.55
C LEU A 130 17.44 -11.59 7.77
N ARG A 131 17.92 -12.82 8.01
CA ARG A 131 19.35 -13.12 8.22
C ARG A 131 20.18 -12.81 6.97
N ARG A 132 21.40 -12.32 7.17
CA ARG A 132 22.40 -11.96 6.15
C ARG A 132 22.64 -13.04 5.09
N SER A 133 22.60 -14.32 5.47
CA SER A 133 22.72 -15.44 4.53
C SER A 133 21.59 -15.49 3.49
N ARG A 134 20.38 -15.04 3.86
CA ARG A 134 19.20 -15.00 2.99
C ARG A 134 19.21 -13.77 2.08
N TYR A 135 19.85 -12.67 2.51
CA TYR A 135 20.07 -11.47 1.68
C TYR A 135 21.10 -11.71 0.55
N GLU A 136 22.16 -12.46 0.84
CA GLU A 136 23.19 -12.85 -0.14
C GLU A 136 22.64 -13.86 -1.18
N GLU A 137 21.68 -14.71 -0.79
CA GLU A 137 20.94 -15.58 -1.74
C GLU A 137 19.96 -14.80 -2.64
N LEU A 138 19.36 -13.71 -2.14
CA LEU A 138 18.39 -12.89 -2.87
C LEU A 138 19.06 -11.98 -3.91
N THR A 139 20.19 -11.35 -3.57
CA THR A 139 20.97 -10.49 -4.48
C THR A 139 21.61 -11.27 -5.64
N ALA A 140 21.80 -12.58 -5.49
CA ALA A 140 22.29 -13.44 -6.57
C ALA A 140 21.21 -13.75 -7.63
N LYS A 141 19.92 -13.58 -7.32
CA LYS A 141 18.78 -13.93 -8.19
C LYS A 141 18.20 -12.76 -9.00
N GLU A 142 18.46 -11.51 -8.61
CA GLU A 142 17.88 -10.29 -9.22
C GLU A 142 18.36 -9.94 -10.64
N LYS A 143 19.27 -10.69 -11.26
CA LYS A 143 19.82 -10.30 -12.58
C LYS A 143 18.89 -10.47 -13.79
N LYS A 144 17.66 -10.96 -13.62
CA LYS A 144 16.75 -11.20 -14.76
C LYS A 144 15.26 -11.05 -14.40
N LYS A 145 14.68 -9.87 -14.67
CA LYS A 145 13.29 -9.57 -15.15
C LYS A 145 12.91 -8.10 -14.79
N PRO A 146 11.79 -7.57 -15.32
CA PRO A 146 11.68 -6.74 -16.52
C PRO A 146 11.67 -5.23 -16.21
N GLU A 147 12.02 -4.40 -17.19
CA GLU A 147 12.02 -2.94 -17.08
C GLU A 147 10.62 -2.40 -16.76
N PHE A 148 10.52 -1.70 -15.61
CA PHE A 148 9.46 -0.74 -15.35
C PHE A 148 9.42 0.29 -16.49
N VAL A 149 8.22 0.68 -16.92
CA VAL A 149 8.04 1.75 -17.92
C VAL A 149 8.45 3.09 -17.30
N LEU A 150 9.76 3.36 -17.35
CA LEU A 150 10.36 4.68 -17.26
C LEU A 150 9.85 5.48 -18.46
N ASN A 151 8.88 6.36 -18.24
CA ASN A 151 8.67 7.49 -19.14
C ASN A 151 9.90 8.41 -19.01
N SER A 152 10.91 8.05 -19.80
CA SER A 152 12.15 8.78 -19.96
C SER A 152 11.87 10.09 -20.67
N ASN A 153 11.95 11.19 -19.91
CA ASN A 153 12.59 12.38 -20.45
C ASN A 153 13.14 13.28 -19.34
N LYS A 154 14.48 13.34 -19.38
CA LYS A 154 15.39 14.38 -18.90
C LYS A 154 15.67 14.50 -17.40
N HIS A 155 16.96 14.28 -17.12
CA HIS A 155 17.85 14.82 -16.08
C HIS A 155 17.29 14.92 -14.64
N ILE A 156 18.02 14.34 -13.68
CA ILE A 156 18.65 15.06 -12.54
C ILE A 156 19.30 14.05 -11.58
N ASP A 157 20.60 14.24 -11.36
CA ASP A 157 21.59 13.37 -10.71
C ASP A 157 21.56 13.39 -9.16
N GLN A 158 20.38 13.60 -8.57
CA GLN A 158 20.13 13.50 -7.12
C GLN A 158 18.84 12.72 -6.80
N LYS A 159 18.08 12.32 -7.83
CA LYS A 159 16.80 11.61 -7.74
C LYS A 159 16.93 10.09 -7.72
N THR A 160 18.04 9.54 -8.20
CA THR A 160 18.30 8.09 -8.24
C THR A 160 18.31 7.49 -6.84
N ASP A 161 19.02 8.09 -5.90
CA ASP A 161 19.16 7.55 -4.54
C ASP A 161 17.82 7.53 -3.75
N PHE A 162 16.85 8.41 -4.07
CA PHE A 162 15.50 8.39 -3.49
C PHE A 162 14.61 7.34 -4.15
N LEU A 163 14.67 7.23 -5.48
CA LEU A 163 13.94 6.24 -6.25
C LEU A 163 14.36 4.83 -5.85
N ASP A 164 15.67 4.60 -5.79
CA ASP A 164 16.27 3.32 -5.40
C ASP A 164 15.90 2.94 -3.96
N LYS A 165 15.80 3.93 -3.05
CA LYS A 165 15.39 3.71 -1.64
C LYS A 165 13.90 3.42 -1.48
N MET A 166 13.05 4.10 -2.24
CA MET A 166 11.61 3.81 -2.24
C MET A 166 11.35 2.45 -2.87
N GLU A 167 12.03 2.11 -3.96
CA GLU A 167 11.96 0.80 -4.60
C GLU A 167 12.45 -0.29 -3.64
N ALA A 168 13.54 -0.06 -2.91
CA ALA A 168 13.99 -0.99 -1.85
C ALA A 168 12.95 -1.17 -0.73
N LEU A 169 12.21 -0.13 -0.34
CA LEU A 169 11.10 -0.23 0.61
C LEU A 169 9.95 -1.07 0.05
N TYR A 170 9.56 -0.84 -1.21
CA TYR A 170 8.59 -1.68 -1.91
C TYR A 170 9.03 -3.15 -1.93
N GLN A 171 10.31 -3.45 -2.11
CA GLN A 171 10.83 -4.82 -2.11
C GLN A 171 10.85 -5.49 -0.72
N LYS A 172 11.03 -4.69 0.33
CA LYS A 172 11.11 -5.15 1.73
C LYS A 172 9.72 -5.36 2.37
N ASP A 173 8.73 -4.55 2.03
CA ASP A 173 7.41 -4.59 2.66
C ASP A 173 6.47 -5.58 1.98
N ARG A 174 6.23 -6.72 2.66
CA ARG A 174 5.43 -7.83 2.12
C ARG A 174 3.98 -7.44 1.84
N ASP A 175 3.35 -6.63 2.69
CA ASP A 175 1.94 -6.26 2.50
C ASP A 175 1.80 -5.28 1.33
N VAL A 176 2.75 -4.35 1.21
CA VAL A 176 2.81 -3.42 0.08
C VAL A 176 2.99 -4.18 -1.24
N ARG A 177 3.93 -5.13 -1.32
CA ARG A 177 4.09 -5.96 -2.54
C ARG A 177 2.82 -6.71 -2.91
N MET A 178 2.15 -7.25 -1.92
CA MET A 178 0.91 -7.99 -2.14
C MET A 178 -0.20 -7.07 -2.66
N LYS A 179 -0.35 -5.89 -2.08
CA LYS A 179 -1.29 -4.88 -2.58
C LYS A 179 -0.94 -4.42 -3.98
N VAL A 180 0.34 -4.22 -4.30
CA VAL A 180 0.79 -3.91 -5.67
C VAL A 180 0.47 -5.05 -6.65
N LEU A 181 0.64 -6.30 -6.24
CA LEU A 181 0.30 -7.47 -7.06
C LEU A 181 -1.20 -7.53 -7.38
N LEU A 182 -2.03 -7.17 -6.39
CA LEU A 182 -3.49 -7.23 -6.46
C LEU A 182 -4.14 -5.95 -7.02
N MET A 183 -3.38 -4.85 -7.12
CA MET A 183 -3.86 -3.57 -7.61
C MET A 183 -4.37 -3.67 -9.05
N ASP A 184 -5.53 -3.05 -9.29
CA ASP A 184 -6.25 -3.06 -10.57
C ASP A 184 -6.61 -4.47 -11.08
N LYS A 185 -6.56 -5.50 -10.22
CA LYS A 185 -6.94 -6.87 -10.60
C LYS A 185 -8.44 -7.09 -10.47
N LYS A 186 -8.94 -8.02 -11.28
CA LYS A 186 -10.31 -8.52 -11.21
C LYS A 186 -10.32 -9.87 -10.51
N MET A 187 -11.12 -9.99 -9.45
CA MET A 187 -11.25 -11.20 -8.68
C MET A 187 -12.70 -11.72 -8.72
N ALA A 188 -12.86 -13.01 -9.00
CA ALA A 188 -14.12 -13.73 -8.86
C ALA A 188 -14.05 -14.68 -7.66
N ILE A 189 -14.94 -14.51 -6.70
CA ILE A 189 -15.02 -15.35 -5.49
C ILE A 189 -16.20 -16.30 -5.66
N PHE A 190 -15.94 -17.61 -5.61
CA PHE A 190 -16.97 -18.63 -5.59
C PHE A 190 -17.11 -19.17 -4.19
N HIS A 191 -18.28 -18.99 -3.60
CA HIS A 191 -18.52 -19.33 -2.22
C HIS A 191 -19.95 -19.86 -1.99
N GLU A 192 -20.15 -20.65 -0.92
CA GLU A 192 -21.48 -21.21 -0.60
C GLU A 192 -22.39 -20.16 0.05
N SER A 193 -21.83 -19.25 0.83
CA SER A 193 -22.57 -18.21 1.56
C SER A 193 -22.09 -16.83 1.12
N ASN A 194 -22.90 -16.07 0.37
CA ASN A 194 -22.46 -14.75 -0.09
C ASN A 194 -21.93 -13.90 1.07
N TRP A 195 -20.74 -13.32 0.90
CA TRP A 195 -20.21 -12.34 1.83
C TRP A 195 -21.03 -11.06 1.74
N ASP A 196 -21.08 -10.33 2.84
CA ASP A 196 -21.74 -9.03 2.82
C ASP A 196 -20.98 -8.05 1.92
N TRP A 197 -21.74 -7.15 1.28
CA TRP A 197 -21.19 -6.19 0.33
C TRP A 197 -20.22 -5.20 0.97
N ASN A 198 -20.35 -4.90 2.27
CA ASN A 198 -19.43 -4.00 2.95
C ASN A 198 -18.06 -4.65 3.12
N THR A 199 -18.01 -5.96 3.42
CA THR A 199 -16.76 -6.71 3.49
C THR A 199 -16.06 -6.77 2.14
N LEU A 200 -16.80 -6.99 1.05
CA LEU A 200 -16.24 -6.98 -0.30
C LEU A 200 -15.71 -5.60 -0.68
N GLU A 201 -16.44 -4.54 -0.35
CA GLU A 201 -16.01 -3.17 -0.60
C GLU A 201 -14.78 -2.79 0.24
N ASN A 202 -14.70 -3.24 1.49
CA ASN A 202 -13.52 -3.08 2.33
C ASN A 202 -12.30 -3.78 1.73
N LEU A 203 -12.44 -5.03 1.28
CA LEU A 203 -11.37 -5.77 0.61
C LEU A 203 -10.94 -5.10 -0.70
N LYS A 204 -11.92 -4.64 -1.50
CA LYS A 204 -11.66 -3.90 -2.73
C LYS A 204 -10.83 -2.66 -2.47
N ASN A 205 -11.17 -1.90 -1.44
CA ASN A 205 -10.47 -0.67 -1.07
C ASN A 205 -9.12 -0.93 -0.39
N GLU A 206 -9.00 -1.98 0.42
CA GLU A 206 -7.75 -2.34 1.10
C GLU A 206 -6.66 -2.79 0.12
N TYR A 207 -7.03 -3.55 -0.91
CA TYR A 207 -6.11 -4.12 -1.90
C TYR A 207 -6.18 -3.46 -3.28
N HIS A 208 -7.00 -2.42 -3.43
CA HIS A 208 -7.18 -1.66 -4.68
C HIS A 208 -7.58 -2.53 -5.89
N PHE A 209 -8.45 -3.51 -5.69
CA PHE A 209 -8.98 -4.31 -6.79
C PHE A 209 -9.83 -3.45 -7.74
N GLU A 210 -9.70 -3.65 -9.06
CA GLU A 210 -10.59 -3.00 -10.03
C GLU A 210 -12.04 -3.47 -9.78
N MET A 211 -12.20 -4.78 -9.55
CA MET A 211 -13.50 -5.42 -9.36
C MET A 211 -13.38 -6.69 -8.53
N ILE A 212 -14.34 -6.89 -7.62
CA ILE A 212 -14.56 -8.15 -6.92
C ILE A 212 -16.00 -8.57 -7.14
N ASP A 213 -16.21 -9.69 -7.83
CA ASP A 213 -17.53 -10.29 -7.98
C ASP A 213 -17.62 -11.57 -7.16
N GLN A 214 -18.80 -11.82 -6.58
CA GLN A 214 -19.08 -13.07 -5.89
C GLN A 214 -20.12 -13.90 -6.63
N TYR A 215 -19.89 -15.21 -6.65
CA TYR A 215 -20.74 -16.19 -7.31
C TYR A 215 -21.10 -17.30 -6.33
N PRO A 216 -22.36 -17.76 -6.32
CA PRO A 216 -22.74 -18.93 -5.56
C PRO A 216 -22.04 -20.18 -6.14
N ALA A 217 -21.40 -20.96 -5.28
CA ALA A 217 -20.70 -22.20 -5.65
C ALA A 217 -21.61 -23.25 -6.32
N ILE A 218 -22.92 -23.20 -6.02
CA ILE A 218 -23.91 -24.20 -6.44
C ILE A 218 -24.43 -23.95 -7.86
N ASP A 219 -24.51 -22.68 -8.28
CA ASP A 219 -25.04 -22.33 -9.60
C ASP A 219 -23.90 -22.13 -10.61
N LYS A 220 -23.96 -22.87 -11.72
CA LYS A 220 -23.00 -22.72 -12.81
C LYS A 220 -23.17 -21.33 -13.42
N PRO A 221 -22.15 -20.44 -13.37
CA PRO A 221 -22.23 -19.14 -14.03
C PRO A 221 -22.47 -19.34 -15.54
N LYS A 222 -23.53 -18.73 -16.08
CA LYS A 222 -23.90 -18.81 -17.51
C LYS A 222 -22.84 -18.17 -18.41
N SER A 223 -22.14 -17.16 -17.90
CA SER A 223 -20.98 -16.53 -18.50
C SER A 223 -19.95 -16.30 -17.39
N ILE A 224 -18.75 -16.82 -17.56
CA ILE A 224 -17.62 -16.50 -16.70
C ILE A 224 -16.92 -15.33 -17.36
N GLY A 225 -16.94 -14.15 -16.72
CA GLY A 225 -16.20 -12.97 -17.18
C GLY A 225 -14.68 -13.21 -17.19
N GLU A 226 -13.91 -12.28 -17.74
CA GLU A 226 -12.44 -12.36 -17.68
C GLU A 226 -11.93 -11.76 -16.37
N TYR A 227 -11.52 -12.64 -15.45
CA TYR A 227 -10.87 -12.28 -14.19
C TYR A 227 -9.39 -12.68 -14.19
N ASP A 228 -8.59 -11.97 -13.38
CA ASP A 228 -7.21 -12.31 -13.10
C ASP A 228 -7.12 -13.49 -12.12
N TYR A 229 -8.01 -13.51 -11.12
CA TYR A 229 -8.05 -14.55 -10.08
C TYR A 229 -9.46 -15.11 -9.88
N TYR A 230 -9.54 -16.44 -9.84
CA TYR A 230 -10.76 -17.20 -9.53
C TYR A 230 -10.54 -17.93 -8.20
N VAL A 231 -11.13 -17.40 -7.14
CA VAL A 231 -10.95 -17.91 -5.78
C VAL A 231 -12.11 -18.85 -5.44
N LEU A 232 -11.80 -20.12 -5.23
CA LEU A 232 -12.76 -21.15 -4.86
C LEU A 232 -12.70 -21.35 -3.35
N VAL A 233 -13.69 -20.81 -2.65
CA VAL A 233 -13.79 -20.80 -1.19
C VAL A 233 -14.59 -22.02 -0.75
N THR A 234 -13.95 -22.93 0.01
CA THR A 234 -14.41 -24.25 0.48
C THR A 234 -14.27 -25.44 -0.49
N SER A 235 -14.18 -26.65 0.08
CA SER A 235 -13.99 -27.92 -0.64
C SER A 235 -15.15 -28.25 -1.59
N ARG A 236 -16.37 -27.83 -1.26
CA ARG A 236 -17.57 -28.08 -2.06
C ARG A 236 -17.67 -27.15 -3.27
N ALA A 237 -17.28 -25.88 -3.12
CA ALA A 237 -17.09 -24.96 -4.25
C ALA A 237 -15.99 -25.46 -5.20
N SER A 238 -14.91 -25.99 -4.63
CA SER A 238 -13.87 -26.68 -5.41
C SER A 238 -14.47 -27.85 -6.21
N HIS A 239 -15.21 -28.76 -5.61
CA HIS A 239 -15.74 -29.93 -6.36
C HIS A 239 -16.77 -29.59 -7.46
N SER A 240 -17.60 -28.57 -7.26
CA SER A 240 -18.70 -28.23 -8.17
C SER A 240 -18.26 -27.33 -9.33
N THR A 241 -17.36 -26.38 -9.08
CA THR A 241 -16.97 -25.34 -10.05
C THR A 241 -15.64 -25.65 -10.76
N LYS A 242 -14.74 -26.42 -10.14
CA LYS A 242 -13.38 -26.70 -10.66
C LYS A 242 -13.35 -27.30 -12.06
N ASN A 243 -14.10 -28.38 -12.29
CA ASN A 243 -14.04 -29.08 -13.58
C ASN A 243 -14.54 -28.21 -14.75
N VAL A 244 -15.43 -27.25 -14.47
CA VAL A 244 -15.93 -26.30 -15.47
C VAL A 244 -14.89 -25.21 -15.75
N LEU A 245 -14.25 -24.68 -14.71
CA LEU A 245 -13.26 -23.61 -14.83
C LEU A 245 -11.93 -24.11 -15.41
N GLU A 246 -11.42 -25.27 -14.99
CA GLU A 246 -10.18 -25.86 -15.52
C GLU A 246 -10.25 -26.16 -17.03
N SER A 247 -11.45 -26.36 -17.57
CA SER A 247 -11.65 -26.57 -19.02
C SER A 247 -11.61 -25.28 -19.85
N LYS A 248 -11.70 -24.11 -19.20
CA LYS A 248 -11.87 -22.79 -19.85
C LYS A 248 -10.79 -21.78 -19.47
N ILE A 249 -10.07 -22.01 -18.38
CA ILE A 249 -9.20 -21.02 -17.73
C ILE A 249 -7.90 -21.71 -17.33
N SER A 250 -6.77 -20.99 -17.45
CA SER A 250 -5.48 -21.49 -16.97
C SER A 250 -5.55 -21.84 -15.48
N LYS A 251 -4.96 -22.99 -15.11
CA LYS A 251 -4.92 -23.48 -13.72
C LYS A 251 -4.26 -22.49 -12.77
N GLU A 252 -3.32 -21.70 -13.26
CA GLU A 252 -2.58 -20.67 -12.50
C GLU A 252 -3.48 -19.55 -11.98
N LYS A 253 -4.61 -19.30 -12.65
CA LYS A 253 -5.60 -18.29 -12.24
C LYS A 253 -6.61 -18.84 -11.22
N ILE A 254 -6.63 -20.15 -10.98
CA ILE A 254 -7.59 -20.80 -10.09
C ILE A 254 -6.92 -21.06 -8.75
N ILE A 255 -7.47 -20.46 -7.69
CA ILE A 255 -6.90 -20.47 -6.36
C ILE A 255 -7.88 -21.16 -5.42
N PHE A 256 -7.40 -22.17 -4.69
CA PHE A 256 -8.24 -23.00 -3.83
C PHE A 256 -8.04 -22.65 -2.38
N VAL A 257 -9.10 -22.20 -1.72
CA VAL A 257 -9.00 -21.72 -0.35
C VAL A 257 -9.90 -22.54 0.56
N SER A 258 -9.32 -23.12 1.61
CA SER A 258 -10.01 -23.98 2.58
C SER A 258 -10.36 -23.20 3.85
N ALA A 259 -11.03 -22.06 3.66
CA ALA A 259 -11.55 -21.19 4.72
C ALA A 259 -12.86 -20.56 4.26
N ASP A 260 -13.62 -19.99 5.19
CA ASP A 260 -14.91 -19.33 4.94
C ASP A 260 -14.87 -17.85 5.39
N ASN A 261 -14.16 -17.59 6.51
CA ASN A 261 -13.84 -16.24 6.98
C ASN A 261 -12.90 -15.50 6.00
N THR A 262 -13.24 -14.23 5.74
CA THR A 262 -12.56 -13.34 4.79
C THR A 262 -11.07 -13.17 5.04
N ASP A 263 -10.67 -12.97 6.30
CA ASP A 263 -9.27 -12.72 6.68
C ASP A 263 -8.42 -13.96 6.38
N ARG A 264 -8.93 -15.14 6.76
CA ARG A 264 -8.28 -16.42 6.45
C ARG A 264 -8.27 -16.73 4.96
N VAL A 265 -9.30 -16.31 4.24
CA VAL A 265 -9.34 -16.51 2.79
C VAL A 265 -8.26 -15.68 2.11
N MET A 266 -8.14 -14.41 2.50
CA MET A 266 -7.09 -13.53 2.01
C MET A 266 -5.70 -14.03 2.42
N GLU A 267 -5.50 -14.51 3.65
CA GLU A 267 -4.22 -15.06 4.08
C GLU A 267 -3.78 -16.25 3.20
N GLN A 268 -4.69 -17.18 2.90
CA GLN A 268 -4.40 -18.31 2.02
C GLN A 268 -4.20 -17.90 0.55
N LEU A 269 -4.97 -16.93 0.07
CA LEU A 269 -4.79 -16.33 -1.26
C LEU A 269 -3.39 -15.72 -1.38
N LYS A 270 -2.99 -14.88 -0.42
CA LYS A 270 -1.66 -14.26 -0.34
C LYS A 270 -0.56 -15.33 -0.36
N PHE A 271 -0.71 -16.38 0.45
CA PHE A 271 0.26 -17.48 0.51
C PHE A 271 0.41 -18.23 -0.82
N GLN A 272 -0.69 -18.51 -1.52
CA GLN A 272 -0.63 -19.20 -2.82
C GLN A 272 -0.07 -18.32 -3.93
N LEU A 273 -0.42 -17.04 -3.95
CA LEU A 273 0.14 -16.08 -4.90
C LEU A 273 1.66 -15.91 -4.71
N GLU A 274 2.11 -15.87 -3.46
CA GLU A 274 3.54 -15.87 -3.14
C GLU A 274 4.25 -17.18 -3.52
N GLY A 275 3.58 -18.32 -3.38
CA GLY A 275 4.09 -19.62 -3.82
C GLY A 275 4.20 -19.74 -5.34
N ASN A 276 3.24 -19.20 -6.09
CA ASN A 276 3.27 -19.20 -7.55
C ASN A 276 4.36 -18.27 -8.10
N LEU A 277 4.58 -17.12 -7.45
CA LEU A 277 5.71 -16.23 -7.76
C LEU A 277 7.09 -16.90 -7.58
N GLN A 278 7.20 -17.94 -6.73
CA GLN A 278 8.43 -18.72 -6.53
C GLN A 278 8.63 -19.85 -7.55
N ASN A 279 7.59 -20.24 -8.29
CA ASN A 279 7.64 -21.32 -9.27
C ASN A 279 7.83 -20.83 -10.72
N ASP A 280 7.60 -19.53 -10.98
CA ASP A 280 7.79 -18.89 -12.29
C ASP A 280 9.17 -18.20 -12.45
N GLU A 281 10.08 -18.38 -11.48
CA GLU A 281 11.52 -18.03 -11.52
C GLU A 281 12.41 -19.26 -11.68
#